data_AF-A0A654IHZ9-F1
#
_entry.id   AF-A0A654IHZ9-F1
#
_cell.length_a   1.000
_cell.length_b   1.000
_cell.length_c   1.000
_cell.angle_alpha   90.00
_cell.angle_beta   90.00
_cell.angle_gamma   90.00
#
_symmetry.space_group_name_H-M   'P 1'
#
loop_
_entity.id
_entity.type
_entity.pdbx_description
1 polymer ?
#
loop_
_entity_poly.entity_id
_entity_poly.type
_entity_poly.pdbx_seq_one_letter_code
_entity_poly.pdbx_strand_id
1 'polypeptide(L)'
;MMMYTQNPQNYKDLIQKENAINFEELENNNPNLFADREINLNVTALKSLLFDYDRELGKLYKDKIIAVSYDDVNGKLGIKLLIENTEENHLANQHSETLEFSFDGFRRIDFKKPNANVLSLLLPQNDFKDIIKKGILKKKIDDFKSEKHNEKILLTEDYVKQLIFKKLLVQISDNQHNIYNSKQTLSLQSNSKKDSYTSILGLAGGGSLYPFHTILNKDSISNISLQVNKEEKKYKVTINFEVNIPIFSSTFSDLTSHVTSGDTNTLKLEVTANTIVD
;
A
#
# COMPACT_ATOMS: atom_id res chain seq x y z
N MET A 1 0.02 5.87 -8.07
CA MET A 1 -1.44 6.05 -8.04
C MET A 1 -1.78 7.48 -7.65
N MET A 2 -2.84 8.04 -8.21
CA MET A 2 -3.36 9.38 -7.88
C MET A 2 -4.35 9.22 -6.72
N MET A 3 -4.48 10.19 -5.81
CA MET A 3 -5.45 10.09 -4.72
C MET A 3 -6.33 11.31 -4.67
N TYR A 4 -7.63 11.06 -4.78
CA TYR A 4 -8.65 12.08 -4.84
C TYR A 4 -9.08 12.49 -3.42
N THR A 5 -8.95 13.78 -3.10
CA THR A 5 -9.39 14.40 -1.84
C THR A 5 -10.06 15.74 -2.07
N GLN A 6 -11.16 15.82 -2.84
CA GLN A 6 -11.84 17.12 -3.00
C GLN A 6 -12.35 17.71 -1.69
N ASN A 7 -12.75 16.86 -0.75
CA ASN A 7 -13.10 17.28 0.59
C ASN A 7 -12.56 16.25 1.59
N PRO A 8 -11.38 16.49 2.20
CA PRO A 8 -10.77 15.58 3.17
C PRO A 8 -11.71 15.15 4.31
N GLN A 9 -12.69 16.00 4.65
CA GLN A 9 -13.69 15.71 5.68
C GLN A 9 -14.52 14.46 5.38
N ASN A 10 -14.79 14.18 4.09
CA ASN A 10 -15.59 13.04 3.66
C ASN A 10 -14.89 11.70 3.93
N TYR A 11 -13.58 11.71 4.14
CA TYR A 11 -12.76 10.51 4.31
C TYR A 11 -12.40 10.22 5.76
N LYS A 12 -12.81 11.06 6.72
CA LYS A 12 -12.41 10.96 8.13
C LYS A 12 -12.66 9.59 8.75
N ASP A 13 -13.79 8.97 8.42
CA ASP A 13 -14.16 7.66 8.97
C ASP A 13 -13.44 6.49 8.30
N LEU A 14 -12.77 6.75 7.17
CA LEU A 14 -12.00 5.76 6.41
C LEU A 14 -10.52 5.79 6.75
N ILE A 15 -10.07 6.83 7.45
CA ILE A 15 -8.66 7.04 7.78
C ILE A 15 -8.30 6.28 9.07
N GLN A 16 -7.14 5.63 9.04
CA GLN A 16 -6.50 5.10 10.24
C GLN A 16 -6.09 6.25 11.17
N LYS A 17 -6.58 6.25 12.40
CA LYS A 17 -6.40 7.38 13.36
C LYS A 17 -4.98 7.55 13.92
N GLU A 18 -4.10 6.58 13.69
CA GLU A 18 -2.73 6.54 14.22
C GLU A 18 -1.70 6.96 13.17
N ASN A 19 -0.41 6.98 13.51
CA ASN A 19 0.70 7.31 12.61
C ASN A 19 0.70 6.43 11.34
N ALA A 20 0.09 6.92 10.27
CA ALA A 20 -0.09 6.20 9.02
C ALA A 20 -0.22 7.14 7.81
N ILE A 21 0.16 6.66 6.63
CA ILE A 21 0.06 7.39 5.35
C ILE A 21 -1.41 7.39 4.91
N ASN A 22 -2.09 8.51 5.10
CA ASN A 22 -3.48 8.70 4.74
C ASN A 22 -3.64 9.71 3.59
N PHE A 23 -4.89 10.10 3.32
CA PHE A 23 -5.24 11.12 2.32
C PHE A 23 -4.51 12.46 2.51
N GLU A 24 -4.40 12.95 3.74
CA GLU A 24 -3.75 14.23 4.04
C GLU A 24 -2.23 14.16 3.81
N GLU A 25 -1.58 13.04 4.16
CA GLU A 25 -0.15 12.84 3.93
C GLU A 25 0.22 12.79 2.43
N LEU A 26 -0.74 12.48 1.56
CA LEU A 26 -0.55 12.32 0.12
C LEU A 26 -1.03 13.53 -0.69
N GLU A 27 -1.95 14.34 -0.18
CA GLU A 27 -2.35 15.62 -0.77
C GLU A 27 -1.24 16.69 -0.65
N ASN A 28 -0.40 16.57 0.37
CA ASN A 28 0.69 17.51 0.64
C ASN A 28 2.00 17.00 0.02
N ASN A 29 2.81 17.88 -0.58
CA ASN A 29 4.14 17.58 -1.17
C ASN A 29 5.13 17.06 -0.10
N ASN A 30 4.90 15.84 0.38
CA ASN A 30 5.53 15.27 1.54
C ASN A 30 6.91 14.74 1.16
N PRO A 31 8.00 15.42 1.56
CA PRO A 31 9.35 15.04 1.17
C PRO A 31 9.80 13.72 1.82
N ASN A 32 9.04 13.21 2.79
CA ASN A 32 9.29 11.90 3.38
C ASN A 32 8.76 10.76 2.51
N LEU A 33 7.76 11.02 1.65
CA LEU A 33 7.15 10.04 0.75
C LEU A 33 7.69 10.16 -0.67
N PHE A 34 7.87 11.38 -1.16
CA PHE A 34 8.24 11.68 -2.53
C PHE A 34 9.64 12.29 -2.60
N ALA A 35 10.43 11.87 -3.58
CA ALA A 35 11.75 12.45 -3.82
C ALA A 35 11.63 13.79 -4.57
N ASP A 36 10.67 13.88 -5.48
CA ASP A 36 10.33 15.11 -6.20
C ASP A 36 9.30 15.92 -5.40
N ARG A 37 9.66 17.18 -5.13
CA ARG A 37 8.84 18.12 -4.36
C ARG A 37 7.74 18.75 -5.19
N GLU A 38 7.75 18.58 -6.51
CA GLU A 38 6.69 19.02 -7.42
C GLU A 38 5.52 18.02 -7.49
N ILE A 39 5.71 16.80 -6.96
CA ILE A 39 4.62 15.82 -6.85
C ILE A 39 3.59 16.34 -5.85
N ASN A 40 2.49 16.83 -6.41
CA ASN A 40 1.30 17.26 -5.70
C ASN A 40 0.11 16.44 -6.23
N LEU A 41 -0.47 15.60 -5.37
CA LEU A 41 -1.62 14.77 -5.73
C LEU A 41 -2.95 15.44 -5.38
N ASN A 42 -2.97 16.74 -5.09
CA ASN A 42 -4.22 17.47 -4.88
C ASN A 42 -5.00 17.67 -6.18
N VAL A 43 -6.31 17.83 -6.05
CA VAL A 43 -7.25 17.89 -7.18
C VAL A 43 -6.90 18.97 -8.21
N THR A 44 -6.40 20.12 -7.76
CA THR A 44 -6.07 21.24 -8.64
C THR A 44 -4.85 20.92 -9.51
N ALA A 45 -3.77 20.42 -8.91
CA ALA A 45 -2.56 20.03 -9.61
C ALA A 45 -2.88 18.92 -10.63
N LEU A 46 -3.71 17.96 -10.24
CA LEU A 46 -4.11 16.85 -11.09
C LEU A 46 -4.92 17.29 -12.30
N LYS A 47 -5.90 18.18 -12.10
CA LYS A 47 -6.67 18.76 -13.22
C LYS A 47 -5.74 19.47 -14.20
N SER A 48 -4.78 20.25 -13.70
CA SER A 48 -3.84 20.97 -14.56
C SER A 48 -2.86 20.06 -15.32
N LEU A 49 -2.63 18.84 -14.82
CA LEU A 49 -1.79 17.86 -15.49
C LEU A 49 -2.54 17.09 -16.59
N LEU A 50 -3.84 16.85 -16.39
CA LEU A 50 -4.61 15.92 -17.21
C LEU A 50 -5.54 16.59 -18.23
N PHE A 51 -5.87 17.86 -18.05
CA PHE A 51 -6.83 18.56 -18.89
C PHE A 51 -6.30 19.93 -19.33
N ASP A 52 -6.56 20.25 -20.60
CA ASP A 52 -6.46 21.60 -21.13
C ASP A 52 -7.82 22.29 -21.02
N TYR A 53 -7.85 23.49 -20.44
CA TYR A 53 -9.08 24.25 -20.22
C TYR A 53 -9.16 25.47 -21.12
N ASP A 54 -10.32 25.66 -21.77
CA ASP A 54 -10.68 26.94 -22.37
C ASP A 54 -11.07 27.93 -21.26
N ARG A 55 -10.30 29.01 -21.16
CA ARG A 55 -10.47 30.01 -20.08
C ARG A 55 -11.76 30.81 -20.18
N GLU A 56 -12.30 31.01 -21.39
CA GLU A 56 -13.55 31.75 -21.57
C GLU A 56 -14.74 30.87 -21.18
N LEU A 57 -14.72 29.59 -21.54
CA LEU A 57 -15.73 28.63 -21.07
C LEU A 57 -15.65 28.40 -19.55
N GLY A 58 -14.45 28.43 -18.96
CA GLY A 58 -14.27 28.34 -17.51
C GLY A 58 -14.91 29.47 -16.69
N LYS A 59 -15.33 30.57 -17.33
CA LYS A 59 -16.14 31.62 -16.67
C LYS A 59 -17.62 31.26 -16.60
N LEU A 60 -18.09 30.44 -17.55
CA LEU A 60 -19.49 30.06 -17.71
C LEU A 60 -19.84 28.76 -17.00
N TYR A 61 -18.85 27.88 -16.84
CA TYR A 61 -19.02 26.54 -16.28
C TYR A 61 -18.00 26.27 -15.18
N LYS A 62 -18.44 25.55 -14.14
CA LYS A 62 -17.58 24.98 -13.11
C LYS A 62 -17.52 23.46 -13.30
N ASP A 63 -16.37 22.88 -13.00
CA ASP A 63 -16.15 21.44 -13.06
C ASP A 63 -15.73 20.85 -11.71
N LYS A 64 -16.25 19.65 -11.43
CA LYS A 64 -15.98 18.92 -10.20
C LYS A 64 -15.68 17.47 -10.56
N ILE A 65 -14.47 16.97 -10.25
CA ILE A 65 -14.24 15.52 -10.21
C ILE A 65 -15.20 14.93 -9.18
N ILE A 66 -16.05 13.99 -9.56
CA ILE A 66 -17.03 13.38 -8.64
C ILE A 66 -16.69 11.93 -8.33
N ALA A 67 -15.89 11.28 -9.19
CA ALA A 67 -15.40 9.94 -8.96
C ALA A 67 -14.09 9.72 -9.72
N VAL A 68 -13.32 8.74 -9.24
CA VAL A 68 -12.06 8.30 -9.84
C VAL A 68 -12.03 6.77 -9.89
N SER A 69 -11.27 6.24 -10.85
CA SER A 69 -11.03 4.81 -10.95
C SER A 69 -9.53 4.54 -11.10
N TYR A 70 -9.04 3.47 -10.49
CA TYR A 70 -7.64 3.08 -10.56
C TYR A 70 -7.51 1.67 -11.09
N ASP A 71 -6.56 1.46 -11.98
CA ASP A 71 -6.20 0.14 -12.47
C ASP A 71 -4.68 0.01 -12.42
N ASP A 72 -4.17 -0.41 -11.26
CA ASP A 72 -2.74 -0.64 -11.03
C ASP A 72 -2.21 -1.86 -11.81
N VAL A 73 -3.11 -2.69 -12.37
CA VAL A 73 -2.76 -3.87 -13.19
C VAL A 73 -2.38 -3.43 -14.60
N ASN A 74 -3.18 -2.54 -15.20
CA ASN A 74 -2.98 -2.04 -16.55
C ASN A 74 -2.31 -0.67 -16.61
N GLY A 75 -2.15 0.01 -15.47
CA GLY A 75 -1.54 1.34 -15.39
C GLY A 75 -2.49 2.43 -15.91
N LYS A 76 -3.76 2.41 -15.47
CA LYS A 76 -4.77 3.37 -15.90
C LYS A 76 -5.35 4.17 -14.75
N LEU A 77 -5.73 5.40 -15.07
CA LEU A 77 -6.50 6.28 -14.21
C LEU A 77 -7.77 6.71 -14.95
N GLY A 78 -8.91 6.60 -14.29
CA GLY A 78 -10.15 7.21 -14.76
C GLY A 78 -10.54 8.42 -13.91
N ILE A 79 -11.05 9.46 -14.56
CA ILE A 79 -11.64 10.63 -13.89
C ILE A 79 -13.06 10.86 -14.42
N LYS A 80 -14.01 11.00 -13.50
CA LYS A 80 -15.39 11.39 -13.81
C LYS A 80 -15.64 12.82 -13.34
N LEU A 81 -15.92 13.72 -14.28
CA LEU A 81 -16.19 15.13 -14.04
C LEU A 81 -17.69 15.42 -14.14
N LEU A 82 -18.20 16.19 -13.19
CA LEU A 82 -19.46 16.92 -13.30
C LEU A 82 -19.15 18.33 -13.80
N ILE A 83 -19.75 18.73 -14.91
CA ILE A 83 -19.68 20.10 -15.43
C ILE A 83 -21.07 20.71 -15.27
N GLU A 84 -21.13 21.90 -14.68
CA GLU A 84 -22.38 22.60 -14.41
C GLU A 84 -22.21 24.11 -14.60
N ASN A 85 -23.30 24.82 -14.86
CA ASN A 85 -23.29 26.28 -14.97
C ASN A 85 -22.76 26.93 -13.68
N THR A 86 -22.02 28.02 -13.81
CA THR A 86 -21.74 28.90 -12.67
C THR A 86 -23.01 29.59 -12.19
N GLU A 87 -23.04 30.05 -10.94
CA GLU A 87 -24.22 30.73 -10.35
C GLU A 87 -24.58 32.02 -11.10
N GLU A 88 -23.59 32.67 -11.71
CA GLU A 88 -23.73 33.92 -12.48
C GLU A 88 -24.21 33.67 -13.93
N ASN A 89 -24.18 32.43 -14.41
CA ASN A 89 -24.60 32.08 -15.75
C ASN A 89 -26.11 31.83 -15.81
N HIS A 90 -26.88 32.92 -15.87
CA HIS A 90 -28.34 32.92 -15.94
C HIS A 90 -28.92 32.57 -17.33
N LEU A 91 -28.06 32.28 -18.32
CA LEU A 91 -28.44 32.19 -19.74
C LEU A 91 -28.99 30.82 -20.17
N ALA A 92 -28.95 29.79 -19.32
CA ALA A 92 -29.44 28.46 -19.64
C ALA A 92 -30.22 27.84 -18.47
N ASN A 93 -31.30 27.11 -18.78
CA ASN A 93 -31.90 26.14 -17.86
C ASN A 93 -30.78 25.29 -17.23
N GLN A 94 -30.84 25.00 -15.92
CA GLN A 94 -29.79 24.27 -15.18
C GLN A 94 -29.24 23.11 -16.01
N HIS A 95 -28.07 23.32 -16.60
CA HIS A 95 -27.40 22.32 -17.41
C HIS A 95 -26.29 21.70 -16.57
N SER A 96 -26.35 20.39 -16.44
CA SER A 96 -25.36 19.59 -15.76
C SER A 96 -25.09 18.37 -16.62
N GLU A 97 -23.81 18.15 -16.93
CA GLU A 97 -23.34 17.01 -17.69
C GLU A 97 -22.25 16.29 -16.93
N THR A 98 -22.19 14.97 -17.07
CA THR A 98 -21.15 14.14 -16.48
C THR A 98 -20.32 13.50 -17.59
N LEU A 99 -19.01 13.72 -17.53
CA LEU A 99 -18.05 13.20 -18.50
C LEU A 99 -17.07 12.24 -17.81
N GLU A 100 -16.73 11.17 -18.49
CA GLU A 100 -15.76 10.17 -18.02
C GLU A 100 -14.54 10.16 -18.94
N PHE A 101 -13.36 10.21 -18.34
CA PHE A 101 -12.07 10.20 -19.01
C PHE A 101 -11.25 9.02 -18.51
N SER A 102 -10.44 8.44 -19.39
CA SER A 102 -9.50 7.38 -19.06
C SER A 102 -8.12 7.72 -19.62
N PHE A 103 -7.11 7.61 -18.77
CA PHE A 103 -5.73 7.95 -19.05
C PHE A 103 -4.86 6.70 -18.87
N ASP A 104 -4.10 6.37 -19.90
CA ASP A 104 -3.09 5.31 -19.88
C ASP A 104 -1.71 5.88 -19.52
N GLY A 105 -0.75 4.99 -19.24
CA GLY A 105 0.66 5.37 -19.03
C GLY A 105 1.05 5.55 -17.56
N PHE A 106 0.15 5.25 -16.62
CA PHE A 106 0.50 5.17 -15.21
C PHE A 106 1.33 3.92 -14.93
N ARG A 107 2.10 3.94 -13.82
CA ARG A 107 2.87 2.78 -13.40
C ARG A 107 1.94 1.60 -13.15
N ARG A 108 2.26 0.47 -13.77
CA ARG A 108 1.61 -0.82 -13.54
C ARG A 108 2.46 -1.74 -12.68
N ILE A 109 1.82 -2.71 -12.06
CA ILE A 109 2.49 -3.76 -11.29
C ILE A 109 3.05 -4.84 -12.22
N ASP A 110 4.28 -5.24 -11.98
CA ASP A 110 4.91 -6.37 -12.66
C ASP A 110 4.69 -7.66 -11.86
N PHE A 111 3.64 -8.40 -12.20
CA PHE A 111 3.36 -9.71 -11.60
C PHE A 111 4.35 -10.80 -12.04
N LYS A 112 5.08 -10.60 -13.15
CA LYS A 112 6.08 -11.56 -13.66
C LYS A 112 7.43 -11.39 -12.98
N LYS A 113 7.75 -10.17 -12.55
CA LYS A 113 8.93 -9.84 -11.74
C LYS A 113 8.52 -9.11 -10.46
N PRO A 114 7.94 -9.82 -9.47
CA PRO A 114 7.42 -9.20 -8.25
C PRO A 114 8.43 -8.29 -7.53
N ASN A 115 9.70 -8.71 -7.48
CA ASN A 115 10.79 -7.96 -6.83
C ASN A 115 11.28 -6.73 -7.61
N ALA A 116 10.80 -6.50 -8.84
CA ALA A 116 11.08 -5.30 -9.61
C ALA A 116 10.04 -4.19 -9.36
N ASN A 117 8.95 -4.48 -8.63
CA ASN A 117 8.00 -3.47 -8.18
C ASN A 117 8.63 -2.56 -7.13
N VAL A 118 8.01 -1.40 -6.92
CA VAL A 118 8.53 -0.41 -5.97
C VAL A 118 8.41 -0.82 -4.52
N LEU A 119 7.57 -1.81 -4.20
CA LEU A 119 7.32 -2.26 -2.83
C LEU A 119 8.08 -3.55 -2.57
N SER A 120 8.87 -3.57 -1.50
CA SER A 120 9.45 -4.78 -0.94
C SER A 120 9.14 -4.92 0.55
N LEU A 121 9.21 -6.15 1.04
CA LEU A 121 8.93 -6.50 2.42
C LEU A 121 10.15 -7.15 3.04
N LEU A 122 10.41 -6.82 4.31
CA LEU A 122 11.49 -7.44 5.05
C LEU A 122 11.08 -7.68 6.50
N LEU A 123 11.59 -8.78 7.06
CA LEU A 123 11.51 -9.05 8.49
C LEU A 123 12.91 -8.85 9.09
N PRO A 124 13.13 -7.79 9.89
CA PRO A 124 14.46 -7.53 10.45
C PRO A 124 14.95 -8.69 11.31
N GLN A 125 16.27 -8.96 11.27
CA GLN A 125 16.87 -10.06 12.01
C GLN A 125 16.61 -10.00 13.52
N ASN A 126 16.63 -8.80 14.11
CA ASN A 126 16.36 -8.61 15.54
C ASN A 126 14.89 -8.90 15.87
N ASP A 127 13.96 -8.43 15.04
CA ASP A 127 12.54 -8.71 15.22
C ASP A 127 12.24 -10.20 15.03
N PHE A 128 12.87 -10.85 14.05
CA PHE A 128 12.77 -12.29 13.88
C PHE A 128 13.31 -13.05 15.11
N LYS A 129 14.46 -12.61 15.64
CA LYS A 129 15.04 -13.18 16.87
C LYS A 129 14.08 -13.09 18.05
N ASP A 130 13.36 -11.98 18.18
CA ASP A 130 12.37 -11.79 19.23
C ASP A 130 11.14 -12.68 19.04
N ILE A 131 10.69 -12.88 17.81
CA ILE A 131 9.58 -13.78 17.46
C ILE A 131 9.91 -15.23 17.88
N ILE A 132 11.11 -15.72 17.56
CA ILE A 132 11.45 -17.13 17.79
C ILE A 132 11.84 -17.45 19.24
N LYS A 133 12.11 -16.43 20.08
CA LYS A 133 12.44 -16.61 21.50
C LYS A 133 11.23 -16.87 22.39
N LYS A 134 10.01 -16.84 21.85
CA LYS A 134 8.77 -16.94 22.64
C LYS A 134 7.78 -17.93 22.03
N GLY A 135 6.88 -18.43 22.86
CA GLY A 135 5.71 -19.19 22.43
C GLY A 135 6.02 -20.50 21.70
N ILE A 136 5.22 -20.80 20.69
CA ILE A 136 5.27 -22.08 19.95
C ILE A 136 6.54 -22.23 19.12
N LEU A 137 7.08 -21.14 18.57
CA LEU A 137 8.29 -21.19 17.73
C LEU A 137 9.50 -21.58 18.56
N LYS A 138 9.63 -21.05 19.79
CA LYS A 138 10.70 -21.46 20.71
C LYS A 138 10.66 -22.96 20.95
N LYS A 139 9.48 -23.51 21.29
CA LYS A 139 9.32 -24.96 21.54
C LYS A 139 9.73 -25.78 20.32
N LYS A 140 9.21 -25.46 19.13
CA LYS A 140 9.56 -26.16 17.89
C LYS A 140 11.06 -26.11 17.59
N ILE A 141 11.73 -24.99 17.88
CA ILE A 141 13.17 -24.87 17.70
C ILE A 141 13.94 -25.70 18.74
N ASP A 142 13.52 -25.69 20.00
CA ASP A 142 14.16 -26.46 21.07
C ASP A 142 14.01 -27.97 20.84
N ASP A 143 12.83 -28.42 20.41
CA ASP A 143 12.57 -29.80 19.99
C ASP A 143 13.51 -30.19 18.84
N PHE A 144 13.63 -29.32 17.84
CA PHE A 144 14.51 -29.54 16.70
C PHE A 144 16.01 -29.53 17.06
N LYS A 145 16.44 -28.81 18.09
CA LYS A 145 17.83 -28.91 18.58
C LYS A 145 18.11 -30.26 19.24
N SER A 146 17.09 -30.86 19.83
CA SER A 146 17.19 -32.13 20.54
C SER A 146 17.16 -33.33 19.59
N GLU A 147 16.45 -33.21 18.48
CA GLU A 147 16.34 -34.25 17.45
C GLU A 147 17.29 -33.92 16.28
N LYS A 148 18.04 -34.89 15.74
CA LYS A 148 18.96 -34.65 14.59
C LYS A 148 18.20 -34.51 13.25
N HIS A 149 17.07 -33.83 13.24
CA HIS A 149 16.33 -33.57 12.01
C HIS A 149 16.95 -32.36 11.31
N ASN A 150 17.05 -32.41 9.98
CA ASN A 150 17.43 -31.28 9.11
C ASN A 150 16.24 -30.93 8.22
N GLU A 151 15.02 -31.04 8.74
CA GLU A 151 13.81 -30.87 7.95
C GLU A 151 13.22 -29.47 8.05
N LYS A 152 12.61 -29.05 6.94
CA LYS A 152 11.86 -27.80 6.84
C LYS A 152 10.50 -28.00 7.53
N ILE A 153 10.24 -27.23 8.59
CA ILE A 153 9.00 -27.27 9.35
C ILE A 153 8.00 -26.31 8.72
N LEU A 154 6.84 -26.81 8.28
CA LEU A 154 5.73 -25.95 7.87
C LEU A 154 5.00 -25.40 9.10
N LEU A 155 4.71 -24.10 9.06
CA LEU A 155 3.99 -23.39 10.12
C LEU A 155 2.65 -22.92 9.57
N THR A 156 1.57 -23.32 10.23
CA THR A 156 0.19 -22.98 9.85
C THR A 156 -0.51 -22.15 10.92
N GLU A 157 0.17 -21.87 12.03
CA GLU A 157 -0.44 -21.27 13.21
C GLU A 157 -0.70 -19.78 13.01
N ASP A 158 -1.95 -19.39 13.24
CA ASP A 158 -2.46 -18.04 13.02
C ASP A 158 -1.74 -16.98 13.88
N TYR A 159 -1.32 -17.40 15.08
CA TYR A 159 -0.49 -16.60 15.98
C TYR A 159 0.87 -16.22 15.35
N VAL A 160 1.47 -17.12 14.58
CA VAL A 160 2.75 -16.85 13.90
C VAL A 160 2.56 -15.82 12.80
N LYS A 161 1.50 -15.94 11.99
CA LYS A 161 1.12 -14.92 11.00
C LYS A 161 0.97 -13.55 11.64
N GLN A 162 0.26 -13.49 12.77
CA GLN A 162 0.06 -12.23 13.50
C GLN A 162 1.39 -11.63 13.99
N LEU A 163 2.30 -12.44 14.54
CA LEU A 163 3.60 -11.95 14.99
C LEU A 163 4.46 -11.44 13.84
N ILE A 164 4.51 -12.17 12.72
CA ILE A 164 5.25 -11.75 11.52
C ILE A 164 4.67 -10.44 10.99
N PHE A 165 3.35 -10.36 10.82
CA PHE A 165 2.68 -9.17 10.27
C PHE A 165 3.01 -7.90 11.07
N LYS A 166 3.00 -7.98 12.41
CA LYS A 166 3.32 -6.85 13.30
C LYS A 166 4.76 -6.36 13.20
N LYS A 167 5.67 -7.20 12.70
CA LYS A 167 7.11 -6.95 12.66
C LYS A 167 7.64 -6.78 11.25
N LEU A 168 6.81 -6.97 10.24
CA LEU A 168 7.18 -6.80 8.85
C LEU A 168 7.31 -5.30 8.55
N LEU A 169 8.43 -4.94 7.95
CA LEU A 169 8.68 -3.60 7.45
C LEU A 169 8.47 -3.57 5.94
N VAL A 170 8.04 -2.40 5.48
CA VAL A 170 7.84 -2.10 4.06
C VAL A 170 8.92 -1.13 3.63
N GLN A 171 9.57 -1.47 2.52
CA GLN A 171 10.53 -0.61 1.85
C GLN A 171 9.96 -0.21 0.50
N ILE A 172 10.27 1.04 0.11
CA ILE A 172 9.88 1.56 -1.19
C ILE A 172 11.16 1.88 -1.96
N SER A 173 11.35 1.28 -3.13
CA SER A 173 12.52 1.48 -3.98
C SER A 173 12.07 1.72 -5.43
N ASP A 174 12.18 2.97 -5.89
CA ASP A 174 11.84 3.33 -7.25
C ASP A 174 13.08 3.65 -8.09
N ASN A 175 13.80 2.60 -8.49
CA ASN A 175 15.03 2.77 -9.28
C ASN A 175 14.77 3.27 -10.71
N GLN A 176 13.55 3.13 -11.23
CA GLN A 176 13.25 3.43 -12.63
C GLN A 176 12.92 4.91 -12.84
N HIS A 177 12.07 5.49 -11.99
CA HIS A 177 11.58 6.87 -12.17
C HIS A 177 11.91 7.79 -10.99
N ASN A 178 12.43 7.25 -9.88
CA ASN A 178 12.81 8.01 -8.68
C ASN A 178 11.70 8.94 -8.14
N ILE A 179 10.42 8.54 -8.26
CA ILE A 179 9.26 9.30 -7.80
C ILE A 179 9.20 9.25 -6.26
N TYR A 180 9.41 8.06 -5.70
CA TYR A 180 9.29 7.80 -4.26
C TYR A 180 10.61 7.99 -3.53
N ASN A 181 10.55 8.44 -2.29
CA ASN A 181 11.72 8.56 -1.42
C ASN A 181 12.20 7.17 -0.97
N SER A 182 13.27 6.68 -1.59
CA SER A 182 13.80 5.34 -1.36
C SER A 182 14.48 5.12 0.00
N LYS A 183 14.63 6.19 0.80
CA LYS A 183 15.19 6.10 2.16
C LYS A 183 14.13 5.78 3.21
N GLN A 184 12.86 5.77 2.83
CA GLN A 184 11.77 5.54 3.76
C GLN A 184 11.68 4.08 4.18
N THR A 185 11.47 3.84 5.48
CA THR A 185 11.08 2.55 6.02
C THR A 185 9.73 2.71 6.70
N LEU A 186 8.78 1.87 6.30
CA LEU A 186 7.39 1.89 6.74
C LEU A 186 7.04 0.61 7.48
N SER A 187 5.90 0.61 8.17
CA SER A 187 5.35 -0.58 8.82
C SER A 187 4.01 -0.98 8.19
N LEU A 188 3.58 -2.22 8.42
CA LEU A 188 2.21 -2.68 8.15
C LEU A 188 1.27 -2.48 9.35
N GLN A 189 1.79 -2.02 10.49
CA GLN A 189 1.01 -1.86 11.71
C GLN A 189 1.12 -0.42 12.20
N SER A 190 -0.01 0.27 12.28
CA SER A 190 -0.04 1.58 12.92
C SER A 190 0.31 1.47 14.40
N ASN A 191 1.06 2.45 14.89
CA ASN A 191 1.49 2.50 16.27
C ASN A 191 1.55 3.96 16.72
N SER A 192 1.05 4.23 17.92
CA SER A 192 1.01 5.57 18.52
C SER A 192 2.34 5.99 19.16
N LYS A 193 3.35 5.11 19.20
CA LYS A 193 4.67 5.43 19.76
C LYS A 193 5.45 6.38 18.85
N LYS A 194 6.03 7.42 19.45
CA LYS A 194 6.75 8.51 18.77
C LYS A 194 7.90 8.07 17.86
N ASP A 195 8.54 6.94 18.17
CA ASP A 195 9.70 6.42 17.40
C ASP A 195 9.34 5.19 16.53
N SER A 196 8.04 4.95 16.32
CA SER A 196 7.59 3.87 15.44
C SER A 196 7.58 4.30 13.98
N TYR A 197 7.87 3.36 13.08
CA TYR A 197 7.73 3.58 11.65
C TYR A 197 6.26 3.86 11.31
N THR A 198 6.03 4.92 10.53
CA THR A 198 4.72 5.23 9.97
C THR A 198 4.15 4.03 9.21
N SER A 199 2.87 3.75 9.42
CA SER A 199 2.20 2.66 8.73
C SER A 199 1.88 3.04 7.29
N ILE A 200 2.13 2.14 6.35
CA ILE A 200 1.65 2.28 4.96
C ILE A 200 0.14 2.02 4.84
N LEU A 201 -0.44 1.30 5.83
CA LEU A 201 -1.87 1.04 5.91
C LEU A 201 -2.56 2.22 6.62
N GLY A 202 -2.89 3.25 5.86
CA GLY A 202 -3.55 4.45 6.36
C GLY A 202 -5.06 4.47 6.24
N LEU A 203 -5.67 3.40 5.74
CA LEU A 203 -7.12 3.23 5.74
C LEU A 203 -7.56 2.20 6.77
N ALA A 204 -8.75 2.45 7.35
CA ALA A 204 -9.44 1.50 8.20
C ALA A 204 -9.62 0.15 7.48
N GLY A 205 -9.53 -0.94 8.24
CA GLY A 205 -9.61 -2.30 7.68
C GLY A 205 -8.32 -2.82 7.05
N GLY A 206 -7.19 -2.10 7.19
CA GLY A 206 -5.88 -2.54 6.66
C GLY A 206 -5.66 -2.15 5.20
N GLY A 207 -6.40 -1.16 4.71
CA GLY A 207 -6.22 -0.64 3.36
C GLY A 207 -5.02 0.29 3.25
N SER A 208 -4.37 0.26 2.09
CA SER A 208 -3.36 1.22 1.68
C SER A 208 -3.72 1.80 0.33
N LEU A 209 -3.37 3.07 0.14
CA LEU A 209 -3.50 3.78 -1.12
C LEU A 209 -2.13 4.10 -1.73
N TYR A 210 -1.05 3.64 -1.13
CA TYR A 210 0.31 4.00 -1.52
C TYR A 210 1.26 2.82 -1.34
N PRO A 211 2.19 2.57 -2.29
CA PRO A 211 2.22 3.14 -3.64
C PRO A 211 1.10 2.60 -4.55
N PHE A 212 0.38 1.57 -4.10
CA PHE A 212 -0.69 0.86 -4.81
C PHE A 212 -1.94 0.72 -3.94
N HIS A 213 -3.10 0.55 -4.57
CA HIS A 213 -4.33 0.28 -3.84
C HIS A 213 -4.39 -1.19 -3.45
N THR A 214 -4.27 -1.47 -2.15
CA THR A 214 -4.24 -2.83 -1.62
C THR A 214 -4.87 -2.90 -0.24
N ILE A 215 -5.21 -4.11 0.20
CA ILE A 215 -5.61 -4.41 1.57
C ILE A 215 -4.68 -5.51 2.08
N LEU A 216 -4.06 -5.28 3.23
CA LEU A 216 -3.13 -6.22 3.85
C LEU A 216 -3.51 -6.48 5.29
N ASN A 217 -3.44 -7.75 5.67
CA ASN A 217 -3.59 -8.18 7.06
C ASN A 217 -2.77 -9.46 7.29
N LYS A 218 -2.86 -10.04 8.48
CA LYS A 218 -2.13 -11.27 8.82
C LYS A 218 -2.44 -12.44 7.85
N ASP A 219 -3.63 -12.47 7.26
CA ASP A 219 -4.09 -13.54 6.37
C ASP A 219 -3.49 -13.43 4.97
N SER A 220 -2.89 -12.27 4.63
CA SER A 220 -2.03 -12.11 3.46
C SER A 220 -0.76 -12.99 3.54
N ILE A 221 -0.38 -13.47 4.73
CA ILE A 221 0.83 -14.29 4.94
C ILE A 221 0.49 -15.78 4.80
N SER A 222 1.28 -16.48 3.97
CA SER A 222 1.10 -17.91 3.67
C SER A 222 2.44 -18.64 3.50
N ASN A 223 2.38 -19.96 3.35
CA ASN A 223 3.53 -20.83 3.06
C ASN A 223 4.73 -20.61 4.02
N ILE A 224 4.43 -20.38 5.29
CA ILE A 224 5.44 -20.12 6.31
C ILE A 224 6.20 -21.41 6.59
N SER A 225 7.51 -21.36 6.48
CA SER A 225 8.40 -22.48 6.75
C SER A 225 9.60 -22.06 7.57
N LEU A 226 9.99 -22.92 8.50
CA LEU A 226 11.10 -22.72 9.42
C LEU A 226 12.14 -23.81 9.18
N GLN A 227 13.41 -23.42 9.12
CA GLN A 227 14.53 -24.34 9.05
C GLN A 227 15.52 -23.98 10.16
N VAL A 228 16.04 -25.00 10.84
CA VAL A 228 17.08 -24.83 11.85
C VAL A 228 18.28 -25.65 11.41
N ASN A 229 19.44 -25.01 11.26
CA ASN A 229 20.67 -25.68 10.87
C ASN A 229 21.72 -25.45 11.96
N LYS A 230 22.42 -26.52 12.35
CA LYS A 230 23.53 -26.41 13.30
C LYS A 230 24.76 -25.80 12.61
N GLU A 231 25.25 -24.68 13.12
CA GLU A 231 26.47 -24.02 12.68
C GLU A 231 27.44 -23.95 13.87
N GLU A 232 28.50 -24.77 13.82
CA GLU A 232 29.46 -24.94 14.90
C GLU A 232 28.80 -25.27 16.27
N LYS A 233 28.79 -24.29 17.19
CA LYS A 233 28.22 -24.36 18.54
C LYS A 233 26.85 -23.69 18.66
N LYS A 234 26.30 -23.15 17.57
CA LYS A 234 25.04 -22.40 17.55
C LYS A 234 24.10 -22.97 16.49
N TYR A 235 22.89 -22.44 16.44
CA TYR A 235 21.88 -22.82 15.45
C TYR A 235 21.46 -21.59 14.65
N LYS A 236 21.58 -21.69 13.33
CA LYS A 236 21.00 -20.73 12.40
C LYS A 236 19.56 -21.11 12.12
N VAL A 237 18.65 -20.23 12.50
CA VAL A 237 17.22 -20.37 12.24
C VAL A 237 16.88 -19.50 11.04
N THR A 238 16.20 -20.06 10.05
CA THR A 238 15.73 -19.35 8.85
C THR A 238 14.23 -19.53 8.72
N ILE A 239 13.51 -18.43 8.48
CA ILE A 239 12.08 -18.46 8.14
C ILE A 239 11.91 -17.96 6.71
N ASN A 240 11.07 -18.66 5.94
CA ASN A 240 10.64 -18.25 4.61
C ASN A 240 9.11 -18.24 4.58
N PHE A 241 8.52 -17.20 4.00
CA PHE A 241 7.07 -17.10 3.84
C PHE A 241 6.72 -16.26 2.61
N GLU A 242 5.49 -16.41 2.14
CA GLU A 242 4.92 -15.61 1.07
C GLU A 242 3.96 -14.58 1.64
N VAL A 243 4.02 -13.36 1.10
CA VAL A 243 3.00 -12.32 1.32
C VAL A 243 2.24 -12.11 0.02
N ASN A 244 0.94 -12.44 0.06
CA ASN A 244 -0.01 -12.26 -1.03
C ASN A 244 -0.64 -10.87 -0.92
N ILE A 245 -0.26 -9.97 -1.81
CA ILE A 245 -0.75 -8.60 -1.87
C ILE A 245 -1.87 -8.54 -2.92
N PRO A 246 -3.14 -8.39 -2.53
CA PRO A 246 -4.23 -8.22 -3.48
C PRO A 246 -4.19 -6.82 -4.09
N ILE A 247 -4.05 -6.78 -5.41
CA ILE A 247 -4.07 -5.57 -6.22
C ILE A 247 -5.45 -5.44 -6.83
N PHE A 248 -6.10 -4.33 -6.52
CA PHE A 248 -7.45 -4.06 -6.96
C PHE A 248 -7.44 -3.10 -8.15
N SER A 249 -8.30 -3.39 -9.13
CA SER A 249 -8.82 -2.35 -10.01
C SER A 249 -10.13 -1.86 -9.42
N SER A 250 -10.34 -0.54 -9.38
CA SER A 250 -11.59 0.05 -8.95
C SER A 250 -12.38 0.54 -10.16
N THR A 251 -13.69 0.49 -10.08
CA THR A 251 -14.58 1.31 -10.91
C THR A 251 -14.52 2.76 -10.44
N PHE A 252 -15.22 3.64 -11.17
CA PHE A 252 -15.47 4.98 -10.71
C PHE A 252 -16.15 4.96 -9.34
N SER A 253 -15.46 5.53 -8.36
CA SER A 253 -15.92 5.69 -6.98
C SER A 253 -15.46 7.04 -6.46
N ASP A 254 -16.20 7.61 -5.51
CA ASP A 254 -15.78 8.77 -4.74
C ASP A 254 -14.73 8.41 -3.66
N LEU A 255 -14.33 7.14 -3.60
CA LEU A 255 -13.43 6.51 -2.62
C LEU A 255 -13.98 6.49 -1.20
N THR A 256 -15.25 6.85 -1.00
CA THR A 256 -15.88 6.78 0.32
C THR A 256 -16.39 5.38 0.65
N SER A 257 -16.57 4.56 -0.38
CA SER A 257 -16.97 3.16 -0.26
C SER A 257 -15.80 2.24 -0.59
N HIS A 258 -15.57 1.22 0.25
CA HIS A 258 -14.55 0.17 0.03
C HIS A 258 -14.89 -0.79 -1.13
N VAL A 259 -15.77 -0.39 -2.04
CA VAL A 259 -16.23 -1.25 -3.13
C VAL A 259 -15.08 -1.41 -4.12
N THR A 260 -14.35 -2.50 -3.96
CA THR A 260 -13.43 -3.03 -4.95
C THR A 260 -14.30 -3.75 -5.98
N SER A 261 -14.33 -3.21 -7.20
CA SER A 261 -15.30 -3.58 -8.23
C SER A 261 -14.66 -4.19 -9.47
N GLY A 262 -13.38 -4.58 -9.38
CA GLY A 262 -12.62 -5.22 -10.44
C GLY A 262 -11.96 -6.53 -10.04
N ASP A 263 -11.40 -7.22 -11.03
CA ASP A 263 -10.63 -8.45 -10.85
C ASP A 263 -9.46 -8.22 -9.89
N THR A 264 -9.38 -9.05 -8.85
CA THR A 264 -8.26 -9.02 -7.89
C THR A 264 -7.11 -9.83 -8.45
N ASN A 265 -5.98 -9.17 -8.70
CA ASN A 265 -4.73 -9.84 -9.04
C ASN A 265 -3.86 -9.95 -7.80
N THR A 266 -3.13 -11.05 -7.62
CA THR A 266 -2.28 -11.25 -6.43
C THR A 266 -0.81 -11.07 -6.79
N LEU A 267 -0.17 -10.04 -6.23
CA LEU A 267 1.28 -9.89 -6.22
C LEU A 267 1.85 -10.74 -5.09
N LYS A 268 2.69 -11.73 -5.42
CA LYS A 268 3.33 -12.60 -4.44
C LYS A 268 4.76 -12.13 -4.16
N LEU A 269 5.04 -11.80 -2.91
CA LEU A 269 6.37 -11.46 -2.45
C LEU A 269 6.91 -12.55 -1.52
N GLU A 270 8.08 -13.08 -1.84
CA GLU A 270 8.80 -14.01 -0.97
C GLU A 270 9.66 -13.25 0.02
N VAL A 271 9.57 -13.60 1.29
CA VAL A 271 10.37 -12.99 2.35
C VAL A 271 11.15 -14.07 3.09
N THR A 272 12.45 -13.85 3.18
CA THR A 272 13.37 -14.69 3.95
C THR A 272 14.00 -13.86 5.05
N ALA A 273 13.99 -14.40 6.28
CA ALA A 273 14.76 -13.86 7.39
C ALA A 273 15.51 -14.98 8.09
N ASN A 274 16.67 -14.64 8.64
CA ASN A 274 17.48 -15.59 9.40
C ASN A 274 18.06 -14.93 10.64
N THR A 275 18.37 -15.75 11.64
CA THR A 275 19.04 -15.31 12.87
C THR A 275 19.80 -16.47 13.51
N ILE A 276 20.63 -16.16 14.50
CA ILE A 276 21.44 -17.12 15.22
C ILE A 276 20.95 -17.21 16.67
N VAL A 277 20.74 -18.44 17.15
CA VAL A 277 20.40 -18.77 18.53
C VAL A 277 21.40 -19.76 19.10
N ASP A 278 21.50 -19.78 20.43
CA ASP A 278 22.32 -20.74 21.17
C ASP A 278 21.63 -22.10 21.24
#